data_AF-A0A2G6DPJ6-F1
#
_entry.id   AF-A0A2G6DPJ6-F1
#
_cell.length_a   1.000
_cell.length_b   1.000
_cell.length_c   1.000
_cell.angle_alpha   90.00
_cell.angle_beta   90.00
_cell.angle_gamma   90.00
#
_symmetry.space_group_name_H-M   'P 1'
#
loop_
_entity.id
_entity.type
_entity.pdbx_description
1 polymer ?
#
loop_
_entity_poly.entity_id
_entity_poly.type
_entity_poly.pdbx_seq_one_letter_code
_entity_poly.pdbx_strand_id
1 'polypeptide(L)'
;MKTVTAGTTADQKKLYDLIYARTIASQMVDANVKKTKITANIMSENIPDFTVTGSRILSLGWLAADPNARGEDTEVPKVEVAEKLTLTQLHIEDKETTPPPRYSEAGLVKWKNAVSDDQVRMLRLFAPSKTAGMWKKRVVLSSPPTPAKWSVTFYRSILQNISATHLPPR
;
A
#
# COMPACT_ATOMS: atom_id res chain seq x y z
N MET A 1 -14.87 30.40 7.65
CA MET A 1 -14.80 30.07 9.10
C MET A 1 -13.40 30.39 9.58
N LYS A 2 -13.23 31.09 10.71
CA LYS A 2 -11.91 31.27 11.33
C LYS A 2 -11.44 29.91 11.84
N THR A 3 -10.37 29.37 11.27
CA THR A 3 -9.74 28.15 11.78
C THR A 3 -9.01 28.50 13.07
N VAL A 4 -9.50 27.99 14.20
CA VAL A 4 -8.74 28.02 15.45
C VAL A 4 -7.56 27.07 15.22
N THR A 5 -6.36 27.61 15.04
CA THR A 5 -5.16 26.81 14.82
C THR A 5 -4.34 26.77 16.10
N ALA A 6 -3.95 25.57 16.54
CA ALA A 6 -3.05 25.39 17.68
C ALA A 6 -1.64 24.98 17.22
N GLY A 7 -0.62 25.36 17.99
CA GLY A 7 0.78 25.02 17.74
C GLY A 7 1.67 26.22 17.41
N THR A 8 2.95 26.12 17.79
CA THR A 8 3.93 27.20 17.64
C THR A 8 4.71 27.07 16.34
N THR A 9 5.01 25.84 15.91
CA THR A 9 5.74 25.54 14.66
C THR A 9 4.80 25.19 13.50
N ALA A 10 5.27 25.32 12.26
CA ALA A 10 4.46 25.02 11.07
C ALA A 10 3.99 23.54 11.03
N ASP A 11 4.84 22.60 11.45
CA ASP A 11 4.49 21.18 11.46
C ASP A 11 3.45 20.83 12.53
N GLN A 12 3.52 21.49 13.69
CA GLN A 12 2.50 21.34 14.74
C GLN A 12 1.14 21.83 14.27
N LYS A 13 1.10 22.94 13.52
CA LYS A 13 -0.14 23.46 12.94
C LYS A 13 -0.73 22.50 11.91
N LYS A 14 0.10 21.98 11.00
CA LYS A 14 -0.33 20.96 10.02
C LYS A 14 -0.86 19.69 10.70
N LEU A 15 -0.18 19.23 11.75
CA LEU A 15 -0.62 18.07 12.53
C LEU A 15 -1.96 18.36 13.22
N TYR A 16 -2.12 19.53 13.82
CA TYR A 16 -3.37 19.95 14.43
C TYR A 16 -4.51 20.00 13.41
N ASP A 17 -4.28 20.61 12.24
CA ASP A 17 -5.26 20.72 11.17
C ASP A 17 -5.70 19.33 10.68
N LEU A 18 -4.77 18.38 10.55
CA LEU A 18 -5.08 17.00 10.20
C LEU A 18 -5.96 16.33 11.26
N ILE A 19 -5.58 16.43 12.55
CA ILE A 19 -6.35 15.85 13.65
C ILE A 19 -7.75 16.48 13.69
N TYR A 20 -7.85 17.80 13.59
CA TYR A 20 -9.11 18.53 13.62
C TYR A 20 -10.02 18.17 12.44
N ALA A 21 -9.50 18.15 11.21
CA ALA A 21 -10.26 17.73 10.05
C ALA A 21 -10.81 16.31 10.22
N ARG A 22 -9.99 15.39 10.74
CA ARG A 22 -10.39 14.00 10.97
C ARG A 22 -11.42 13.85 12.08
N THR A 23 -11.31 14.61 13.17
CA THR A 23 -12.27 14.56 14.28
C THR A 23 -13.62 15.12 13.86
N ILE A 24 -13.67 16.25 13.16
CA ILE A 24 -14.92 16.81 12.64
C ILE A 24 -15.55 15.87 11.61
N ALA A 25 -14.76 15.37 10.65
CA ALA A 25 -15.24 14.41 9.65
C ALA A 25 -15.88 13.18 10.29
N SER A 26 -15.33 12.68 11.41
CA SER A 26 -15.88 11.50 12.13
C SER A 26 -17.27 11.72 12.73
N GLN A 27 -17.68 12.97 12.94
CA GLN A 27 -18.99 13.33 13.50
C GLN A 27 -20.00 13.73 12.42
N MET A 28 -19.59 13.76 11.15
CA MET A 28 -20.42 14.17 10.02
C MET A 28 -21.13 12.99 9.36
N VAL A 29 -22.10 13.31 8.50
CA VAL A 29 -22.81 12.33 7.66
C VAL A 29 -21.88 11.77 6.59
N ASP A 30 -22.13 10.51 6.22
CA ASP A 30 -21.41 9.82 5.14
C ASP A 30 -21.45 10.57 3.80
N ALA A 31 -20.33 10.52 3.08
CA ALA A 31 -20.23 10.99 1.70
C ALA A 31 -20.86 9.96 0.75
N ASN A 32 -21.79 10.39 -0.11
CA ASN A 32 -22.39 9.51 -1.11
C ASN A 32 -21.59 9.60 -2.40
N VAL A 33 -20.94 8.50 -2.78
CA VAL A 33 -20.13 8.40 -4.00
C VAL A 33 -20.69 7.30 -4.89
N LYS A 34 -21.02 7.64 -6.13
CA LYS A 34 -21.48 6.70 -7.15
C LYS A 34 -20.30 6.21 -7.98
N LYS A 35 -19.90 4.96 -7.78
CA LYS A 35 -18.91 4.28 -8.63
C LYS A 35 -19.60 3.72 -9.88
N THR A 36 -19.02 3.99 -11.04
CA THR A 36 -19.56 3.57 -12.34
C THR A 36 -18.45 2.90 -13.13
N LYS A 37 -18.73 1.72 -13.66
CA LYS A 37 -17.91 1.06 -14.68
C LYS A 37 -18.61 1.27 -16.02
N ILE A 38 -17.95 1.95 -16.94
CA ILE A 38 -18.42 2.14 -18.31
C ILE A 38 -17.65 1.16 -19.19
N THR A 39 -18.40 0.38 -19.98
CA THR A 39 -17.85 -0.48 -21.02
C THR A 39 -18.30 0.08 -22.36
N ALA A 40 -17.35 0.46 -23.21
CA ALA A 40 -17.59 0.88 -24.58
C ALA A 40 -17.22 -0.27 -25.52
N ASN A 41 -18.19 -0.68 -26.34
CA ASN A 41 -18.05 -1.74 -27.33
C ASN A 41 -18.31 -1.16 -28.72
N ILE A 42 -17.58 -1.63 -29.72
CA ILE A 42 -17.77 -1.30 -31.12
C ILE A 42 -18.33 -2.55 -31.79
N MET A 43 -19.44 -2.43 -32.52
CA MET A 43 -20.12 -3.52 -33.24
C MET A 43 -19.29 -4.18 -34.37
N SER A 44 -17.99 -3.92 -34.45
CA SER A 44 -17.06 -4.49 -35.43
C SER A 44 -16.34 -5.69 -34.82
N GLU A 45 -16.22 -6.78 -35.56
CA GLU A 45 -15.92 -8.13 -35.04
C GLU A 45 -14.53 -8.34 -34.41
N ASN A 46 -13.68 -7.31 -34.30
CA ASN A 46 -12.26 -7.51 -33.96
C ASN A 46 -11.66 -6.50 -32.98
N ILE A 47 -12.47 -5.69 -32.28
CA ILE A 47 -11.95 -4.71 -31.30
C ILE A 47 -12.39 -5.13 -29.89
N PRO A 48 -11.47 -5.23 -28.91
CA PRO A 48 -11.82 -5.57 -27.54
C PRO A 48 -12.60 -4.44 -26.85
N ASP A 49 -13.34 -4.81 -25.80
CA ASP A 49 -14.08 -3.85 -24.98
C ASP A 49 -13.15 -2.86 -24.26
N PHE A 50 -13.44 -1.57 -24.40
CA PHE A 50 -12.78 -0.55 -23.60
C PHE A 50 -13.55 -0.34 -22.30
N THR A 51 -12.84 -0.39 -21.18
CA THR A 51 -13.47 -0.17 -19.88
C THR A 51 -12.81 0.98 -19.14
N VAL A 52 -13.65 1.84 -18.55
CA VAL A 52 -13.22 2.85 -17.61
C VAL A 52 -14.00 2.68 -16.32
N THR A 53 -13.30 2.71 -15.19
CA THR A 53 -13.91 2.74 -13.87
C THR A 53 -13.64 4.10 -13.28
N GLY A 54 -14.69 4.76 -12.81
CA GLY A 54 -14.54 5.99 -12.07
C GLY A 54 -15.71 6.25 -11.16
N SER A 55 -15.69 7.39 -10.50
CA SER A 55 -16.66 7.73 -9.48
C SER A 55 -17.16 9.15 -9.61
N ARG A 56 -18.32 9.41 -9.04
CA ARG A 56 -18.92 10.75 -8.98
C ARG A 56 -19.51 10.98 -7.60
N ILE A 57 -19.17 12.11 -6.99
CA ILE A 57 -19.75 12.51 -5.70
C ILE A 57 -21.20 12.96 -5.92
N LEU A 58 -22.12 12.36 -5.17
CA LEU A 58 -23.52 12.78 -5.11
C LEU A 58 -23.75 13.73 -3.93
N SER A 59 -23.11 13.46 -2.80
CA SER A 59 -23.10 14.36 -1.63
C SER A 59 -21.74 14.32 -0.93
N LEU A 60 -21.23 15.50 -0.56
CA LEU A 60 -19.89 15.62 0.01
C LEU A 60 -19.78 15.02 1.42
N GLY A 61 -20.79 15.17 2.28
CA GLY A 61 -20.76 14.64 3.65
C GLY A 61 -19.48 15.06 4.40
N TRP A 62 -18.86 14.11 5.10
CA TRP A 62 -17.59 14.29 5.81
C TRP A 62 -16.42 14.73 4.92
N LEU A 63 -16.49 14.49 3.61
CA LEU A 63 -15.44 14.85 2.64
C LEU A 63 -15.29 16.37 2.48
N ALA A 64 -16.30 17.16 2.90
CA ALA A 64 -16.19 18.61 2.98
C ALA A 64 -15.25 19.08 4.12
N ALA A 65 -15.10 18.30 5.19
CA ALA A 65 -14.19 18.61 6.30
C ALA A 65 -12.77 18.07 6.09
N ASP A 66 -12.63 16.93 5.40
CA ASP A 66 -11.34 16.31 5.06
C ASP A 66 -11.26 15.99 3.55
N PRO A 67 -10.98 17.00 2.70
CA PRO A 67 -10.93 16.81 1.24
C PRO A 67 -9.71 15.98 0.80
N ASN A 68 -8.63 15.97 1.59
CA ASN A 68 -7.40 15.24 1.25
C ASN A 68 -7.58 13.72 1.33
N ALA A 69 -8.59 13.24 2.07
CA ALA A 69 -8.91 11.83 2.18
C ALA A 69 -9.53 11.22 0.91
N ARG A 70 -9.86 12.03 -0.11
CA ARG A 70 -10.46 11.55 -1.37
C ARG A 70 -9.53 10.65 -2.18
N GLY A 71 -8.23 10.92 -2.16
CA GLY A 71 -7.24 10.22 -3.00
C GLY A 71 -7.36 10.53 -4.49
N GLU A 72 -6.63 9.77 -5.32
CA GLU A 72 -6.60 9.88 -6.78
C GLU A 72 -7.71 9.04 -7.43
N ASP A 73 -8.97 9.43 -7.26
CA ASP A 73 -10.09 8.75 -7.92
C ASP A 73 -10.41 9.42 -9.27
N THR A 74 -10.71 8.62 -10.30
CA THR A 74 -11.04 9.12 -11.64
C THR A 74 -12.49 9.58 -11.68
N GLU A 75 -12.73 10.87 -11.92
CA GLU A 75 -14.08 11.40 -12.05
C GLU A 75 -14.70 11.05 -13.41
N VAL A 76 -15.93 10.52 -13.40
CA VAL A 76 -16.64 10.11 -14.61
C VAL A 76 -18.00 10.83 -14.70
N PRO A 77 -18.39 11.34 -15.89
CA PRO A 77 -19.67 12.01 -16.08
C PRO A 77 -20.87 11.07 -15.91
N LYS A 78 -22.09 11.64 -15.86
CA LYS A 78 -23.31 10.84 -15.92
C LYS A 78 -23.45 10.29 -17.33
N VAL A 79 -23.56 8.97 -17.45
CA VAL A 79 -23.75 8.26 -18.73
C VAL A 79 -24.96 7.34 -18.59
N GLU A 80 -25.74 7.19 -19.67
CA GLU A 80 -26.87 6.28 -19.75
C GLU A 80 -26.54 5.03 -20.61
N VAL A 81 -27.28 3.94 -20.40
CA VAL A 81 -27.05 2.70 -21.16
C VAL A 81 -27.42 2.94 -22.62
N ALA A 82 -26.56 2.51 -23.55
CA ALA A 82 -26.70 2.69 -25.00
C ALA A 82 -26.58 4.14 -25.51
N GLU A 83 -25.97 5.03 -24.73
CA GLU A 83 -25.56 6.35 -25.21
C GLU A 83 -24.54 6.24 -26.34
N LYS A 84 -24.73 7.01 -27.42
CA LYS A 84 -23.80 7.01 -28.57
C LYS A 84 -22.55 7.79 -28.20
N LEU A 85 -21.41 7.10 -28.12
CA LEU A 85 -20.11 7.70 -27.90
C LEU A 85 -19.40 7.97 -29.23
N THR A 86 -18.87 9.17 -29.40
CA THR A 86 -17.99 9.52 -30.52
C THR A 86 -16.54 9.38 -30.11
N LEU A 87 -15.76 8.56 -30.81
CA LEU A 87 -14.34 8.44 -30.58
C LEU A 87 -13.62 9.66 -31.17
N THR A 88 -12.98 10.47 -30.31
CA THR A 88 -12.24 11.66 -30.73
C THR A 88 -10.81 11.31 -31.11
N GLN A 89 -10.11 10.56 -30.27
CA GLN A 89 -8.69 10.22 -30.41
C GLN A 89 -8.41 8.83 -29.82
N LEU A 90 -7.46 8.12 -30.42
CA LEU A 90 -6.95 6.84 -29.93
C LEU A 90 -5.42 6.89 -29.92
N HIS A 91 -4.84 6.56 -28.78
CA HIS A 91 -3.39 6.51 -28.58
C HIS A 91 -2.97 5.10 -28.19
N ILE A 92 -1.80 4.68 -28.69
CA ILE A 92 -1.15 3.44 -28.29
C ILE A 92 -0.07 3.83 -27.30
N GLU A 93 -0.21 3.38 -26.06
CA GLU A 93 0.76 3.62 -24.99
C GLU A 93 1.54 2.34 -24.69
N ASP A 94 2.86 2.42 -24.76
CA ASP A 94 3.75 1.35 -24.30
C ASP A 94 3.96 1.48 -22.78
N LYS A 95 3.70 0.40 -22.04
CA LYS A 95 3.90 0.35 -20.58
C LYS A 95 5.07 -0.57 -20.24
N GLU A 96 6.05 -0.02 -19.52
CA GLU A 96 7.13 -0.79 -18.94
C GLU A 96 6.83 -1.18 -17.50
N THR A 97 7.29 -2.36 -17.09
CA THR A 97 7.16 -2.81 -15.70
C THR A 97 8.25 -2.18 -14.85
N THR A 98 7.86 -1.43 -13.82
CA THR A 98 8.82 -0.87 -12.86
C THR A 98 9.10 -1.87 -11.74
N PRO A 99 10.34 -1.95 -11.23
CA PRO A 99 10.63 -2.73 -10.04
C PRO A 99 9.83 -2.20 -8.84
N PRO A 100 9.56 -3.04 -7.82
CA PRO A 100 8.75 -2.64 -6.67
C PRO A 100 9.37 -1.46 -5.92
N PRO A 101 8.55 -0.53 -5.41
CA PRO A 101 9.05 0.64 -4.71
C PRO A 101 9.77 0.25 -3.42
N ARG A 102 10.78 1.04 -3.04
CA ARG A 102 11.45 0.88 -1.74
C ARG A 102 10.46 1.18 -0.61
N TYR A 103 10.69 0.56 0.55
CA TYR A 103 9.88 0.84 1.74
C TYR A 103 10.04 2.30 2.18
N SER A 104 8.92 3.01 2.28
CA SER A 104 8.83 4.29 2.99
C SER A 104 8.66 4.05 4.49
N GLU A 105 8.87 5.08 5.31
CA GLU A 105 8.62 4.99 6.76
C GLU A 105 7.18 4.55 7.07
N ALA A 106 6.20 5.14 6.38
CA ALA A 106 4.80 4.73 6.46
C ALA A 106 4.60 3.27 6.02
N GLY A 107 5.30 2.83 4.97
CA GLY A 107 5.28 1.44 4.49
C GLY A 107 5.86 0.45 5.51
N LEU A 108 6.93 0.82 6.21
CA LEU A 108 7.53 0.01 7.28
C LEU A 108 6.60 -0.11 8.48
N VAL A 109 5.93 0.97 8.88
CA VAL A 109 4.95 0.96 9.98
C VAL A 109 3.77 0.06 9.61
N LYS A 110 3.24 0.17 8.39
CA LYS A 110 2.18 -0.71 7.89
C LYS A 110 2.62 -2.17 7.87
N TRP A 111 3.83 -2.45 7.39
CA TRP A 111 4.37 -3.81 7.39
C TRP A 111 4.47 -4.38 8.81
N LYS A 112 5.05 -3.63 9.76
CA LYS A 112 5.14 -4.05 11.18
C LYS A 112 3.77 -4.37 11.78
N ASN A 113 2.74 -3.57 11.47
CA ASN A 113 1.38 -3.76 11.99
C ASN A 113 0.62 -4.91 11.30
N ALA A 114 0.96 -5.22 10.04
CA ALA A 114 0.30 -6.27 9.26
C ALA A 114 0.88 -7.67 9.52
N VAL A 115 2.15 -7.76 9.92
CA VAL A 115 2.74 -9.01 10.39
C VAL A 115 2.09 -9.34 11.73
N SER A 116 1.35 -10.45 11.80
CA SER A 116 0.71 -10.90 13.04
C SER A 116 1.73 -10.96 14.18
N ASP A 117 1.32 -10.54 15.38
CA ASP A 117 2.17 -10.53 16.57
C ASP A 117 2.86 -11.89 16.80
N ASP A 118 2.27 -12.99 16.32
CA ASP A 118 2.84 -14.34 16.36
C ASP A 118 4.09 -14.51 15.48
N GLN A 119 4.13 -13.92 14.29
CA GLN A 119 5.29 -13.97 13.39
C GLN A 119 6.43 -13.06 13.88
N VAL A 120 6.10 -11.90 14.45
CA VAL A 120 7.10 -11.01 15.09
C VAL A 120 7.60 -11.61 16.41
N ARG A 121 6.74 -12.26 17.21
CA ARG A 121 7.13 -13.00 18.43
C ARG A 121 8.05 -14.17 18.11
N MET A 122 7.76 -14.95 17.06
CA MET A 122 8.67 -16.00 16.58
C MET A 122 10.05 -15.43 16.27
N LEU A 123 10.13 -14.35 15.50
CA LEU A 123 11.43 -13.70 15.20
C LEU A 123 12.15 -13.14 16.44
N ARG A 124 11.42 -12.67 17.46
CA ARG A 124 12.00 -12.22 18.75
C ARG A 124 12.46 -13.38 19.62
N LEU A 125 11.79 -14.53 19.57
CA LEU A 125 12.17 -15.76 20.28
C LEU A 125 13.42 -16.42 19.67
N PHE A 126 13.63 -16.25 18.37
CA PHE A 126 14.82 -16.73 17.65
C PHE A 126 15.98 -15.74 17.62
N ALA A 127 15.83 -14.54 18.20
CA ALA A 127 16.96 -13.66 18.43
C ALA A 127 17.83 -14.30 19.52
N PRO A 128 19.08 -14.72 19.24
CA PRO A 128 19.92 -15.31 20.27
C PRO A 128 20.13 -14.27 21.37
N SER A 129 19.68 -14.60 22.58
CA SER A 129 20.04 -13.83 23.76
C SER A 129 21.57 -13.82 23.84
N LYS A 130 22.15 -12.69 24.26
CA LYS A 130 23.62 -12.58 24.46
C LYS A 130 24.18 -13.51 25.54
N THR A 131 23.38 -14.44 26.06
CA THR A 131 23.69 -15.36 27.16
C THR A 131 23.51 -16.83 26.82
N ALA A 132 23.09 -17.20 25.60
CA ALA A 132 23.00 -18.61 25.22
C ALA A 132 24.35 -19.13 24.69
N GLY A 133 24.97 -20.01 25.46
CA GLY A 133 26.28 -20.59 25.21
C GLY A 133 26.44 -21.22 23.82
N MET A 134 27.54 -20.84 23.18
CA MET A 134 28.51 -21.73 22.53
C MET A 134 27.96 -23.02 21.88
N TRP A 135 27.60 -22.93 20.60
CA TRP A 135 27.65 -24.08 19.69
C TRP A 135 28.82 -23.88 18.73
N LYS A 136 29.98 -24.46 19.08
CA LYS A 136 31.12 -24.57 18.17
C LYS A 136 30.80 -25.59 17.06
N LYS A 137 30.22 -25.14 15.94
CA LYS A 137 30.50 -25.76 14.64
C LYS A 137 31.46 -24.85 13.88
N ARG A 138 32.70 -25.33 13.80
CA ARG A 138 33.82 -24.70 13.13
C ARG A 138 33.54 -24.64 11.62
N VAL A 139 33.09 -23.49 11.13
CA VAL A 139 33.16 -23.16 9.70
C VAL A 139 34.29 -22.14 9.56
N VAL A 140 35.43 -22.60 9.05
CA VAL A 140 36.56 -21.72 8.71
C VAL A 140 36.20 -21.03 7.40
N LEU A 141 35.81 -19.76 7.46
CA LEU A 141 35.74 -18.90 6.28
C LEU A 141 36.93 -17.94 6.34
N SER A 142 37.81 -18.04 5.35
CA SER A 142 38.92 -17.12 5.13
C SER A 142 38.37 -15.75 4.72
N SER A 143 38.75 -14.73 5.50
CA SER A 143 38.48 -13.29 5.33
C SER A 143 37.10 -12.78 5.82
N PRO A 144 37.05 -11.68 6.60
CA PRO A 144 35.79 -11.13 7.11
C PRO A 144 35.01 -10.36 6.02
N PRO A 145 33.76 -10.73 5.70
CA PRO A 145 32.94 -9.98 4.74
C PRO A 145 32.26 -8.76 5.40
N THR A 146 31.96 -7.73 4.60
CA THR A 146 31.33 -6.46 5.00
C THR A 146 29.89 -6.63 5.52
N PRO A 147 29.42 -5.75 6.44
CA PRO A 147 28.21 -5.94 7.24
C PRO A 147 26.90 -6.09 6.44
N ALA A 148 26.84 -5.55 5.20
CA ALA A 148 25.66 -5.67 4.34
C ALA A 148 25.42 -7.09 3.80
N LYS A 149 26.47 -7.93 3.70
CA LYS A 149 26.34 -9.31 3.22
C LYS A 149 25.90 -10.28 4.32
N TRP A 150 26.13 -9.95 5.60
CA TRP A 150 25.80 -10.84 6.72
C TRP A 150 24.29 -11.03 6.88
N SER A 151 23.47 -9.97 6.79
CA SER A 151 22.02 -10.08 7.01
C SER A 151 21.33 -10.93 5.94
N VAL A 152 21.61 -10.66 4.66
CA VAL A 152 20.96 -11.38 3.55
C VAL A 152 21.40 -12.84 3.49
N THR A 153 22.69 -13.12 3.71
CA THR A 153 23.21 -14.50 3.64
C THR A 153 22.80 -15.34 4.85
N PHE A 154 22.70 -14.74 6.04
CA PHE A 154 22.22 -15.39 7.25
C PHE A 154 20.72 -15.71 7.17
N TYR A 155 19.90 -14.77 6.68
CA TYR A 155 18.47 -15.03 6.44
C TYR A 155 18.24 -16.10 5.37
N ARG A 156 19.05 -16.11 4.29
CA ARG A 156 18.97 -17.17 3.27
C ARG A 156 19.30 -18.56 3.82
N SER A 157 20.30 -18.69 4.70
CA SER A 157 20.69 -20.00 5.25
C SER A 157 19.66 -20.54 6.24
N ILE A 158 19.02 -19.66 7.03
CA ILE A 158 17.93 -20.04 7.94
C ILE A 158 16.72 -20.54 7.14
N LEU A 159 16.33 -19.84 6.07
CA LEU A 159 15.19 -20.25 5.24
C LEU A 159 15.44 -21.56 4.50
N GLN A 160 16.67 -21.81 4.03
CA GLN A 160 17.02 -23.09 3.40
C GLN A 160 16.99 -24.27 4.39
N ASN A 161 17.43 -24.08 5.63
CA ASN A 161 17.38 -25.14 6.65
C ASN A 161 15.95 -25.52 7.07
N ILE A 162 15.00 -24.58 7.04
CA ILE A 162 13.59 -24.86 7.38
C ILE A 162 12.92 -25.72 6.30
N SER A 163 13.27 -25.53 5.03
CA SER A 163 12.72 -26.36 3.94
C SER A 163 13.19 -27.83 3.96
N ALA A 164 14.33 -28.12 4.60
CA ALA A 164 14.90 -29.46 4.66
C ALA A 164 14.31 -30.36 5.75
N THR A 165 13.62 -29.80 6.74
CA THR A 165 13.13 -30.55 7.92
C THR A 165 11.67 -30.97 7.84
N HIS A 166 10.91 -30.55 6.82
CA HIS A 166 9.45 -30.72 6.78
C HIS A 166 8.90 -31.56 5.62
N LEU A 167 9.69 -32.46 5.04
CA LEU A 167 9.19 -33.49 4.11
C LEU A 167 9.20 -34.86 4.80
N PRO A 168 8.04 -35.48 5.07
CA PRO A 168 8.02 -36.86 5.54
C PRO A 168 8.52 -37.81 4.43
N PRO A 169 9.23 -38.90 4.76
CA PRO A 169 9.66 -39.88 3.78
C PRO A 169 8.45 -40.58 3.13
N ARG A 170 8.62 -40.94 1.84
CA ARG A 170 7.63 -41.66 1.02
C ARG A 170 7.21 -43.00 1.62
#